data_AF-A0A7W4PK79-F1
#
_entry.id   AF-A0A7W4PK79-F1
#
_cell.length_a   1.000
_cell.length_b   1.000
_cell.length_c   1.000
_cell.angle_alpha   90.00
_cell.angle_beta   90.00
_cell.angle_gamma   90.00
#
_symmetry.space_group_name_H-M   'P 1'
#
loop_
_entity.id
_entity.type
_entity.pdbx_description
1 polymer ?
#
loop_
_entity_poly.entity_id
_entity_poly.type
_entity_poly.pdbx_seq_one_letter_code
_entity_poly.pdbx_strand_id
1 'polypeptide(L)'
;MSPTRDARIRARARLLWQEDGCPDGGDTAYLEAARALIGIADSAGAGQIRPSDEQDGVEDAFLQDNLGEFPGRLTDQGDDRLVPFPTRRQAHMAARDEGGIMGELDGRTIAILATDGVEEVELTEPVKALRDAGARTVLVALHSGQIQAMKADVTPTRRYDVDLPVAQAAAVEFDGLVLPGGTTSPDHLRMDDDAVRFVREFVQAGKPIAAICHGPWTLIDAGGVNGHTMTSWRSLRADLTNAGAHWVDESVVTDGMLVTSRNPGDLKLFCPAIVTLFAGAAAHPA
;
A
#
# COMPACT_ATOMS: atom_id res chain seq x y z
N MET A 1 -12.38 -40.32 -29.93
CA MET A 1 -13.65 -39.63 -29.58
C MET A 1 -13.40 -38.85 -28.30
N SER A 2 -13.70 -37.55 -28.27
CA SER A 2 -13.56 -36.76 -27.05
C SER A 2 -14.49 -37.33 -25.97
N PRO A 3 -14.04 -37.46 -24.71
CA PRO A 3 -14.88 -37.98 -23.64
C PRO A 3 -16.11 -37.07 -23.46
N THR A 4 -17.27 -37.68 -23.18
CA THR A 4 -18.51 -36.95 -22.96
C THR A 4 -18.36 -35.97 -21.79
N ARG A 5 -19.12 -34.87 -21.80
CA ARG A 5 -19.07 -33.84 -20.76
C ARG A 5 -19.23 -34.44 -19.35
N ASP A 6 -20.15 -35.37 -19.18
CA ASP A 6 -20.36 -36.07 -17.91
C ASP A 6 -19.18 -36.98 -17.51
N ALA A 7 -18.49 -37.60 -18.47
CA ALA A 7 -17.28 -38.37 -18.18
C ALA A 7 -16.14 -37.45 -17.71
N ARG A 8 -16.00 -36.27 -18.32
CA ARG A 8 -15.03 -35.24 -17.90
C ARG A 8 -15.33 -34.69 -16.51
N ILE A 9 -16.59 -34.45 -16.20
CA ILE A 9 -17.03 -34.00 -14.86
C ILE A 9 -16.70 -35.06 -13.80
N ARG A 10 -17.04 -36.33 -14.02
CA ARG A 10 -16.72 -37.40 -13.07
C ARG A 10 -15.21 -37.59 -12.87
N ALA A 11 -14.44 -37.55 -13.96
CA ALA A 11 -12.98 -37.61 -13.87
C ALA A 11 -12.41 -36.43 -13.07
N ARG A 12 -12.92 -35.22 -13.28
CA ARG A 12 -12.48 -34.03 -12.55
C ARG A 12 -12.89 -34.06 -11.07
N ALA A 13 -14.08 -34.57 -10.75
CA ALA A 13 -14.52 -34.74 -9.36
C ALA A 13 -13.62 -35.72 -8.60
N ARG A 14 -13.23 -36.83 -9.25
CA ARG A 14 -12.31 -37.80 -8.66
C ARG A 14 -10.91 -37.22 -8.39
N LEU A 15 -10.41 -36.37 -9.28
CA LEU A 15 -9.13 -35.69 -9.08
C LEU A 15 -9.19 -34.72 -7.91
N LEU A 16 -10.23 -33.90 -7.81
CA LEU A 16 -10.41 -32.96 -6.69
C LEU A 16 -10.51 -33.70 -5.34
N TRP A 17 -11.23 -34.83 -5.31
CA TRP A 17 -11.31 -35.67 -4.12
C TRP A 17 -9.95 -36.27 -3.72
N GLN A 18 -9.13 -36.68 -4.69
CA GLN A 18 -7.78 -37.18 -4.45
C GLN A 18 -6.82 -36.08 -3.97
N GLU A 19 -6.92 -34.89 -4.55
CA GLU A 19 -6.15 -33.70 -4.15
C GLU A 19 -6.47 -33.31 -2.70
N ASP A 20 -7.71 -33.48 -2.26
CA ASP A 20 -8.16 -33.18 -0.89
C ASP A 20 -7.87 -34.31 0.12
N GLY A 21 -7.05 -35.30 -0.27
CA GLY A 21 -6.61 -36.38 0.62
C GLY A 21 -7.64 -37.51 0.80
N CYS A 22 -8.58 -37.66 -0.14
CA CYS A 22 -9.60 -38.71 -0.14
C CYS A 22 -10.50 -38.73 1.11
N PRO A 23 -11.17 -37.62 1.48
CA PRO A 23 -12.04 -37.58 2.66
C PRO A 23 -13.27 -38.49 2.53
N ASP A 24 -13.87 -38.83 3.68
CA ASP A 24 -15.09 -39.66 3.74
C ASP A 24 -16.25 -38.99 2.99
N GLY A 25 -17.01 -39.79 2.22
CA GLY A 25 -18.10 -39.31 1.36
C GLY A 25 -17.85 -39.46 -0.15
N GLY A 26 -16.59 -39.68 -0.54
CA GLY A 26 -16.21 -40.01 -1.92
C GLY A 26 -16.25 -38.84 -2.90
N ASP A 27 -15.97 -39.12 -4.17
CA ASP A 27 -15.86 -38.12 -5.24
C ASP A 27 -17.19 -37.48 -5.66
N THR A 28 -18.33 -38.03 -5.21
CA THR A 28 -19.67 -37.49 -5.49
C THR A 28 -19.89 -36.12 -4.88
N ALA A 29 -19.29 -35.82 -3.73
CA ALA A 29 -19.34 -34.51 -3.07
C ALA A 29 -18.68 -33.39 -3.90
N TYR A 30 -17.82 -33.76 -4.85
CA TYR A 30 -17.04 -32.83 -5.68
C TYR A 30 -17.64 -32.63 -7.09
N LEU A 31 -18.79 -33.23 -7.38
CA LEU A 31 -19.43 -33.16 -8.70
C LEU A 31 -19.88 -31.74 -9.07
N GLU A 32 -20.38 -30.96 -8.11
CA GLU A 32 -20.76 -29.55 -8.29
C GLU A 32 -19.55 -28.69 -8.71
N ALA A 33 -18.45 -28.78 -7.93
CA ALA A 33 -17.21 -28.07 -8.22
C ALA A 33 -16.62 -28.49 -9.59
N ALA A 34 -16.66 -29.79 -9.91
CA ALA A 34 -16.22 -30.30 -11.20
C ALA A 34 -17.09 -29.78 -12.37
N ARG A 35 -18.41 -29.63 -12.18
CA ARG A 35 -19.31 -29.06 -13.20
C ARG A 35 -18.97 -27.60 -13.50
N ALA A 36 -18.69 -26.81 -12.47
CA ALA A 36 -18.30 -25.40 -12.64
C ALA A 36 -16.99 -25.26 -13.42
N LEU A 37 -15.95 -26.02 -13.06
CA LEU A 37 -14.65 -25.97 -13.74
C LEU A 37 -14.72 -26.43 -15.20
N ILE A 38 -15.45 -27.50 -15.49
CA ILE A 38 -15.67 -27.95 -16.88
C ILE A 38 -16.51 -26.92 -17.65
N GLY A 39 -17.49 -26.27 -16.99
CA GLY A 39 -18.28 -25.20 -17.60
C GLY A 39 -17.45 -24.00 -18.05
N ILE A 40 -16.48 -23.59 -17.22
CA ILE A 40 -15.54 -22.50 -17.56
C ILE A 40 -14.65 -22.90 -18.73
N ALA A 41 -14.08 -24.11 -18.70
CA ALA A 41 -13.22 -24.62 -19.77
C ALA A 41 -13.95 -24.77 -21.11
N ASP A 42 -15.22 -25.18 -21.08
CA ASP A 42 -16.07 -25.32 -22.26
C ASP A 42 -16.58 -23.96 -22.78
N SER A 43 -16.44 -22.90 -21.99
CA SER A 43 -16.90 -21.53 -22.30
C SER A 43 -15.73 -20.55 -22.47
N ALA A 44 -14.56 -21.04 -22.90
CA ALA A 44 -13.39 -20.22 -23.24
C ALA A 44 -13.72 -19.29 -24.43
N GLY A 45 -14.38 -18.16 -24.14
CA GLY A 45 -14.95 -17.23 -25.12
C GLY A 45 -16.19 -16.48 -24.63
N ALA A 46 -16.81 -16.89 -23.52
CA ALA A 46 -17.89 -16.17 -22.86
C ALA A 46 -17.34 -14.87 -22.23
N GLY A 47 -17.26 -13.81 -23.04
CA GLY A 47 -16.66 -12.51 -22.69
C GLY A 47 -15.95 -11.83 -23.86
N GLN A 48 -15.72 -12.52 -24.97
CA GLN A 48 -15.21 -11.89 -26.18
C GLN A 48 -16.35 -11.24 -26.96
N ILE A 49 -16.35 -9.90 -27.02
CA ILE A 49 -17.15 -9.15 -28.00
C ILE A 49 -16.56 -9.47 -29.37
N ARG A 50 -17.35 -10.11 -30.24
CA ARG A 50 -16.97 -10.28 -31.65
C ARG A 50 -17.17 -8.96 -32.36
N PRO A 51 -16.23 -8.48 -33.19
CA PRO A 51 -16.53 -7.40 -34.10
C PRO A 51 -17.61 -7.89 -35.07
N SER A 52 -18.74 -7.19 -35.12
CA SER A 52 -19.80 -7.45 -36.10
C SER A 52 -19.42 -6.80 -37.42
N ASP A 53 -19.47 -7.56 -38.51
CA ASP A 53 -19.30 -7.08 -39.90
C ASP A 53 -20.54 -6.35 -40.45
N GLU A 54 -21.48 -5.93 -39.58
CA GLU A 54 -22.66 -5.17 -39.96
C GLU A 54 -22.43 -3.68 -39.72
N GLN A 55 -22.29 -2.93 -40.82
CA GLN A 55 -22.40 -1.47 -40.84
C GLN A 55 -23.86 -1.08 -40.62
N ASP A 56 -24.34 -1.20 -39.38
CA ASP A 56 -25.49 -0.42 -38.96
C ASP A 56 -25.02 1.00 -38.65
N GLY A 57 -25.61 1.97 -39.35
CA GLY A 57 -25.19 3.36 -39.41
C GLY A 57 -24.92 3.95 -38.03
N VAL A 58 -23.73 4.50 -37.87
CA VAL A 58 -23.36 5.31 -36.72
C VAL A 58 -24.20 6.58 -36.78
N GLU A 59 -25.12 6.78 -35.84
CA GLU A 59 -25.69 8.12 -35.65
C GLU A 59 -24.58 9.02 -35.12
N ASP A 60 -24.29 10.10 -35.85
CA ASP A 60 -23.29 11.09 -35.46
C ASP A 60 -23.66 11.67 -34.09
N ALA A 61 -22.85 11.34 -33.08
CA ALA A 61 -22.93 11.99 -31.79
C ALA A 61 -22.51 13.45 -31.95
N PHE A 62 -23.48 14.37 -31.94
CA PHE A 62 -23.22 15.79 -31.87
C PHE A 62 -22.54 16.14 -30.54
N LEU A 63 -21.29 16.59 -30.63
CA LEU A 63 -20.61 17.29 -29.53
C LEU A 63 -21.41 18.55 -29.21
N GLN A 64 -22.04 18.58 -28.04
CA GLN A 64 -22.60 19.80 -27.50
C GLN A 64 -21.46 20.60 -26.88
N ASP A 65 -20.97 21.60 -27.61
CA ASP A 65 -20.00 22.56 -27.10
C ASP A 65 -20.58 23.28 -25.88
N ASN A 66 -19.94 23.05 -24.74
CA ASN A 66 -20.26 23.70 -23.48
C ASN A 66 -19.72 25.15 -23.54
N LEU A 67 -20.52 26.05 -24.09
CA LEU A 67 -20.22 27.48 -24.21
C LEU A 67 -20.72 28.24 -22.96
N GLY A 68 -19.75 28.72 -22.16
CA GLY A 68 -19.90 29.86 -21.23
C GLY A 68 -19.67 29.49 -19.75
N GLU A 69 -18.83 30.16 -18.95
CA GLU A 69 -17.99 31.35 -19.13
C GLU A 69 -16.78 31.24 -18.17
N PHE A 70 -15.56 31.43 -18.66
CA PHE A 70 -14.39 31.71 -17.82
C PHE A 70 -14.24 33.23 -17.69
N PRO A 71 -14.32 33.83 -16.50
CA PRO A 71 -13.94 35.23 -16.36
C PRO A 71 -12.43 35.37 -16.51
N GLY A 72 -12.04 35.86 -17.70
CA GLY A 72 -11.09 36.97 -17.88
C GLY A 72 -9.64 36.78 -17.43
N ARG A 73 -8.76 36.61 -18.43
CA ARG A 73 -7.30 36.79 -18.41
C ARG A 73 -6.81 37.87 -17.43
N LEU A 74 -5.79 37.53 -16.64
CA LEU A 74 -4.70 38.47 -16.35
C LEU A 74 -3.36 37.72 -16.27
N THR A 75 -2.57 37.92 -17.32
CA THR A 75 -1.10 37.93 -17.40
C THR A 75 -0.31 36.78 -16.77
N ASP A 76 0.30 35.99 -17.66
CA ASP A 76 1.73 35.69 -17.66
C ASP A 76 2.54 36.85 -17.05
N GLN A 77 2.90 36.70 -15.78
CA GLN A 77 4.16 37.16 -15.23
C GLN A 77 4.62 36.12 -14.21
N GLY A 78 5.84 35.64 -14.40
CA GLY A 78 6.43 34.56 -13.62
C GLY A 78 6.36 34.79 -12.12
N ASP A 79 6.03 33.71 -11.42
CA ASP A 79 6.45 33.50 -10.04
C ASP A 79 6.91 32.04 -9.97
N ASP A 80 8.10 31.79 -10.54
CA ASP A 80 8.98 30.73 -10.06
C ASP A 80 9.33 31.05 -8.61
N ARG A 81 8.38 30.83 -7.71
CA ARG A 81 8.68 30.63 -6.29
C ARG A 81 8.89 29.15 -6.11
N LEU A 82 10.08 28.73 -6.51
CA LEU A 82 10.86 27.83 -5.67
C LEU A 82 10.89 28.46 -4.27
N VAL A 83 9.86 28.19 -3.46
CA VAL A 83 10.02 28.27 -2.02
C VAL A 83 11.01 27.16 -1.68
N PRO A 84 12.24 27.48 -1.27
CA PRO A 84 13.12 26.42 -0.79
C PRO A 84 12.42 25.85 0.44
N PHE A 85 12.23 24.53 0.46
CA PHE A 85 11.91 23.82 1.69
C PHE A 85 12.86 24.37 2.76
N PRO A 86 12.35 24.89 3.89
CA PRO A 86 13.22 25.45 4.91
C PRO A 86 14.19 24.36 5.33
N THR A 87 15.48 24.70 5.29
CA THR A 87 16.51 23.79 5.78
C THR A 87 16.15 23.37 7.21
N ARG A 88 16.55 22.16 7.62
CA ARG A 88 16.30 21.61 8.97
C ARG A 88 16.57 22.64 10.08
N ARG A 89 17.56 23.52 9.86
CA ARG A 89 17.97 24.62 10.74
C ARG A 89 16.96 25.78 10.84
N GLN A 90 16.27 26.13 9.76
CA GLN A 90 15.26 27.20 9.72
C GLN A 90 13.95 26.77 10.40
N ALA A 91 13.52 25.51 10.23
CA ALA A 91 12.40 24.96 10.99
C ALA A 91 12.71 24.90 12.51
N HIS A 92 13.96 24.57 12.87
CA HIS A 92 14.41 24.49 14.26
C HIS A 92 14.47 25.83 14.99
N MET A 93 14.63 26.95 14.28
CA MET A 93 14.64 28.30 14.86
C MET A 93 13.22 28.85 15.06
N ALA A 94 12.26 28.48 14.21
CA ALA A 94 10.87 28.90 14.35
C ALA A 94 10.17 28.23 15.55
N ALA A 95 10.61 27.04 15.96
CA ALA A 95 10.05 26.29 17.09
C ALA A 95 10.63 26.68 18.47
N ARG A 96 11.53 27.66 18.56
CA ARG A 96 12.29 27.96 19.80
C ARG A 96 11.68 29.01 20.73
N ASP A 97 10.46 29.48 20.49
CA ASP A 97 9.91 30.63 21.23
C ASP A 97 8.65 30.38 22.06
N GLU A 98 8.29 29.11 22.32
CA GLU A 98 7.22 28.80 23.28
C GLU A 98 7.65 27.66 24.21
N GLY A 99 7.60 27.89 25.52
CA GLY A 99 7.97 26.94 26.58
C GLY A 99 7.03 25.73 26.71
N GLY A 100 6.77 25.04 25.61
CA GLY A 100 6.02 23.79 25.53
C GLY A 100 6.88 22.59 25.97
N ILE A 101 6.22 21.59 26.55
CA ILE A 101 6.81 20.30 26.89
C ILE A 101 7.33 19.67 25.58
N MET A 102 8.62 19.37 25.50
CA MET A 102 9.23 18.75 24.32
C MET A 102 8.59 17.39 24.04
N GLY A 103 8.15 17.17 22.80
CA GLY A 103 7.69 15.87 22.31
C GLY A 103 8.87 14.91 22.12
N GLU A 104 8.63 13.61 22.30
CA GLU A 104 9.64 12.55 22.16
C GLU A 104 10.29 12.50 20.76
N LEU A 105 9.60 13.03 19.76
CA LEU A 105 10.00 13.07 18.35
C LEU A 105 10.24 14.50 17.82
N ASP A 106 10.42 15.49 18.71
CA ASP A 106 10.70 16.86 18.30
C ASP A 106 11.90 16.93 17.35
N GLY A 107 11.72 17.59 16.20
CA GLY A 107 12.75 17.75 15.17
C GLY A 107 12.96 16.51 14.28
N ARG A 108 12.16 15.46 14.44
CA ARG A 108 12.14 14.29 13.54
C ARG A 108 11.22 14.52 12.35
N THR A 109 11.64 14.09 11.17
CA THR A 109 10.77 14.00 9.98
C THR A 109 10.55 12.55 9.60
N ILE A 110 9.29 12.10 9.57
CA ILE A 110 8.92 10.72 9.23
C ILE A 110 8.20 10.71 7.87
N ALA A 111 8.68 9.89 6.94
CA ALA A 111 7.99 9.63 5.69
C ALA A 111 6.84 8.65 5.91
N ILE A 112 5.69 8.92 5.30
CA ILE A 112 4.57 7.97 5.18
C ILE A 112 4.43 7.65 3.70
N LEU A 113 4.80 6.45 3.27
CA LEU A 113 4.70 6.06 1.87
C LEU A 113 3.36 5.35 1.63
N ALA A 114 2.46 5.99 0.88
CA ALA A 114 1.15 5.46 0.53
C ALA A 114 0.68 6.00 -0.82
N THR A 115 -0.18 5.27 -1.51
CA THR A 115 -0.82 5.70 -2.77
C THR A 115 -2.32 5.42 -2.75
N ASP A 116 -2.99 5.56 -3.90
CA ASP A 116 -4.41 5.23 -4.04
C ASP A 116 -4.70 3.82 -3.53
N GLY A 117 -5.76 3.70 -2.73
CA GLY A 117 -6.18 2.43 -2.14
C GLY A 117 -5.65 2.16 -0.73
N VAL A 118 -4.98 3.13 -0.10
CA VAL A 118 -4.51 3.03 1.29
C VAL A 118 -5.67 2.88 2.27
N GLU A 119 -5.54 2.01 3.27
CA GLU A 119 -6.54 1.88 4.34
C GLU A 119 -6.47 3.11 5.27
N GLU A 120 -7.57 3.87 5.35
CA GLU A 120 -7.58 5.21 5.94
C GLU A 120 -7.10 5.23 7.39
N VAL A 121 -7.54 4.26 8.19
CA VAL A 121 -7.21 4.22 9.62
C VAL A 121 -5.73 3.87 9.86
N GLU A 122 -5.13 3.11 8.94
CA GLU A 122 -3.71 2.77 8.96
C GLU A 122 -2.81 3.90 8.44
N LEU A 123 -3.38 4.88 7.73
CA LEU A 123 -2.72 6.15 7.42
C LEU A 123 -2.86 7.15 8.58
N THR A 124 -4.08 7.35 9.05
CA THR A 124 -4.42 8.47 9.95
C THR A 124 -4.00 8.27 11.39
N GLU A 125 -4.18 7.09 11.97
CA GLU A 125 -3.84 6.83 13.36
C GLU A 125 -2.32 6.89 13.60
N PRO A 126 -1.47 6.26 12.75
CA PRO A 126 -0.01 6.44 12.86
C PRO A 126 0.43 7.89 12.66
N VAL A 127 -0.11 8.59 11.65
CA VAL A 127 0.20 10.02 11.44
C VAL A 127 -0.15 10.86 12.65
N LYS A 128 -1.33 10.63 13.24
CA LYS A 128 -1.76 11.34 14.44
C LYS A 128 -0.83 11.06 15.61
N ALA A 129 -0.51 9.80 15.89
CA ALA A 129 0.36 9.43 17.00
C ALA A 129 1.77 10.05 16.87
N LEU A 130 2.33 10.07 15.66
CA LEU A 130 3.63 10.67 15.39
C LEU A 130 3.61 12.20 15.57
N ARG A 131 2.56 12.87 15.07
CA ARG A 131 2.40 14.33 15.22
C ARG A 131 2.16 14.73 16.67
N ASP A 132 1.34 13.99 17.40
CA ASP A 132 1.11 14.21 18.83
C ASP A 132 2.41 14.04 19.66
N ALA A 133 3.34 13.20 19.20
CA ALA A 133 4.66 13.01 19.79
C ALA A 133 5.72 14.02 19.31
N GLY A 134 5.37 15.00 18.46
CA GLY A 134 6.27 16.08 18.02
C GLY A 134 6.94 15.89 16.66
N ALA A 135 6.68 14.77 15.97
CA ALA A 135 7.26 14.53 14.65
C ALA A 135 6.56 15.36 13.55
N ARG A 136 7.33 15.80 12.57
CA ARG A 136 6.80 16.19 11.27
C ARG A 136 6.56 14.93 10.43
N THR A 137 5.36 14.78 9.87
CA THR A 137 5.07 13.70 8.92
C THR A 137 4.94 14.26 7.51
N VAL A 138 5.43 13.50 6.52
CA VAL A 138 5.38 13.85 5.09
C VAL A 138 4.75 12.69 4.33
N LEU A 139 3.61 12.92 3.68
CA LEU A 139 2.95 11.94 2.83
C LEU A 139 3.66 11.88 1.47
N VAL A 140 4.34 10.76 1.23
CA VAL A 140 5.05 10.44 0.00
C VAL A 140 4.19 9.49 -0.84
N ALA A 141 3.99 9.79 -2.12
CA ALA A 141 3.14 8.99 -3.01
C ALA A 141 3.69 8.90 -4.44
N LEU A 142 3.10 8.02 -5.27
CA LEU A 142 3.51 7.80 -6.67
C LEU A 142 3.31 9.04 -7.56
N HIS A 143 2.40 9.94 -7.18
CA HIS A 143 2.06 11.13 -7.97
C HIS A 143 1.75 12.31 -7.06
N SER A 144 1.79 13.52 -7.61
CA SER A 144 1.32 14.74 -6.95
C SER A 144 -0.21 14.79 -6.87
N GLY A 145 -0.75 15.76 -6.14
CA GLY A 145 -2.19 15.98 -6.01
C GLY A 145 -2.72 15.25 -4.78
N GLN A 146 -3.69 14.35 -4.97
CA GLN A 146 -4.34 13.67 -3.86
C GLN A 146 -4.43 12.17 -4.09
N ILE A 147 -4.27 11.38 -3.03
CA ILE A 147 -4.54 9.94 -3.02
C ILE A 147 -5.92 9.64 -2.42
N GLN A 148 -6.59 8.62 -2.93
CA GLN A 148 -7.85 8.10 -2.42
C GLN A 148 -7.61 7.08 -1.30
N ALA A 149 -8.08 7.38 -0.08
CA ALA A 149 -8.11 6.39 0.99
C ALA A 149 -9.39 5.55 0.95
N MET A 150 -9.31 4.36 1.55
CA MET A 150 -10.34 3.34 1.57
C MET A 150 -10.65 2.92 3.01
N LYS A 151 -11.84 2.35 3.18
CA LYS A 151 -12.25 1.62 4.37
C LYS A 151 -12.51 0.17 3.98
N ALA A 152 -11.91 -0.75 4.72
CA ALA A 152 -11.94 -2.18 4.46
C ALA A 152 -11.60 -2.49 2.99
N ASP A 153 -10.53 -1.88 2.49
CA ASP A 153 -9.97 -1.98 1.14
C ASP A 153 -10.85 -1.45 -0.03
N VAL A 154 -12.17 -1.48 0.08
CA VAL A 154 -13.08 -1.34 -1.08
C VAL A 154 -14.02 -0.14 -1.02
N THR A 155 -14.24 0.47 0.15
CA THR A 155 -15.15 1.63 0.28
C THR A 155 -14.35 2.93 0.29
N PRO A 156 -14.44 3.79 -0.74
CA PRO A 156 -13.75 5.08 -0.72
C PRO A 156 -14.16 5.94 0.47
N THR A 157 -13.19 6.60 1.08
CA THR A 157 -13.41 7.61 2.12
C THR A 157 -12.90 8.97 1.64
N ARG A 158 -12.10 9.68 2.43
CA ARG A 158 -11.56 11.00 2.05
C ARG A 158 -10.30 10.87 1.21
N ARG A 159 -9.98 11.96 0.52
CA ARG A 159 -8.72 12.13 -0.21
C ARG A 159 -7.72 12.89 0.65
N TYR A 160 -6.43 12.67 0.40
CA TYR A 160 -5.33 13.26 1.15
C TYR A 160 -4.34 13.91 0.19
N ASP A 161 -3.98 15.17 0.47
CA ASP A 161 -2.97 15.89 -0.29
C ASP A 161 -1.60 15.25 -0.12
N VAL A 162 -0.94 14.97 -1.24
CA VAL A 162 0.42 14.44 -1.29
C VAL A 162 1.40 15.59 -1.05
N ASP A 163 2.30 15.40 -0.10
CA ASP A 163 3.33 16.38 0.22
C ASP A 163 4.52 16.30 -0.76
N LEU A 164 4.91 15.08 -1.15
CA LEU A 164 6.09 14.83 -2.00
C LEU A 164 5.90 13.62 -2.92
N PRO A 165 6.05 13.76 -4.25
CA PRO A 165 6.13 12.61 -5.15
C PRO A 165 7.37 11.76 -4.86
N VAL A 166 7.24 10.43 -4.83
CA VAL A 166 8.32 9.50 -4.43
C VAL A 166 9.55 9.55 -5.34
N ALA A 167 9.37 9.86 -6.62
CA ALA A 167 10.44 10.08 -7.58
C ALA A 167 11.39 11.23 -7.19
N GLN A 168 10.94 12.14 -6.32
CA GLN A 168 11.70 13.29 -5.82
C GLN A 168 12.17 13.11 -4.37
N ALA A 169 11.81 12.00 -3.73
CA ALA A 169 12.12 11.73 -2.33
C ALA A 169 13.44 10.94 -2.19
N ALA A 170 14.27 11.33 -1.23
CA ALA A 170 15.46 10.59 -0.84
C ALA A 170 15.40 10.18 0.64
N ALA A 171 15.70 8.93 0.96
CA ALA A 171 15.57 8.43 2.34
C ALA A 171 16.45 9.21 3.33
N VAL A 172 17.55 9.83 2.87
CA VAL A 172 18.44 10.66 3.69
C VAL A 172 17.73 11.84 4.37
N GLU A 173 16.65 12.34 3.78
CA GLU A 173 15.88 13.50 4.27
C GLU A 173 14.95 13.16 5.45
N PHE A 174 14.77 11.88 5.73
CA PHE A 174 13.83 11.37 6.72
C PHE A 174 14.54 10.61 7.83
N ASP A 175 14.03 10.74 9.06
CA ASP A 175 14.52 10.01 10.23
C ASP A 175 13.86 8.62 10.36
N GLY A 176 12.76 8.35 9.63
CA GLY A 176 12.07 7.06 9.62
C GLY A 176 10.99 6.95 8.53
N LEU A 177 10.47 5.74 8.34
CA LEU A 177 9.48 5.40 7.33
C LEU A 177 8.30 4.63 7.93
N VAL A 178 7.08 4.98 7.54
CA VAL A 178 5.86 4.20 7.80
C VAL A 178 5.27 3.71 6.48
N LEU A 179 4.88 2.43 6.45
CA LEU A 179 4.22 1.73 5.35
C LEU A 179 2.82 1.26 5.80
N PRO A 180 1.77 2.07 5.62
CA PRO A 180 0.39 1.67 5.82
C PRO A 180 -0.03 0.51 4.90
N GLY A 181 -1.10 -0.20 5.26
CA GLY A 181 -1.73 -1.19 4.40
C GLY A 181 -2.85 -0.60 3.54
N GLY A 182 -3.90 -1.41 3.36
CA GLY A 182 -4.90 -1.26 2.29
C GLY A 182 -4.40 -1.90 1.01
N THR A 183 -4.93 -3.09 0.69
CA THR A 183 -4.41 -4.06 -0.29
C THR A 183 -3.84 -3.42 -1.56
N THR A 184 -4.59 -2.50 -2.17
CA THR A 184 -4.25 -1.85 -3.44
C THR A 184 -3.02 -0.93 -3.34
N SER A 185 -2.82 -0.22 -2.23
CA SER A 185 -1.72 0.75 -2.12
C SER A 185 -0.34 0.05 -2.12
N PRO A 186 -0.04 -0.91 -1.22
CA PRO A 186 1.22 -1.64 -1.27
C PRO A 186 1.42 -2.46 -2.56
N ASP A 187 0.35 -2.96 -3.19
CA ASP A 187 0.42 -3.66 -4.47
C ASP A 187 0.84 -2.74 -5.63
N HIS A 188 0.36 -1.50 -5.65
CA HIS A 188 0.86 -0.50 -6.60
C HIS A 188 2.30 -0.08 -6.28
N LEU A 189 2.62 0.16 -5.00
CA LEU A 189 3.94 0.61 -4.57
C LEU A 189 5.05 -0.41 -4.89
N ARG A 190 4.79 -1.70 -4.72
CA ARG A 190 5.79 -2.74 -5.00
C ARG A 190 6.08 -2.94 -6.49
N MET A 191 5.20 -2.46 -7.36
CA MET A 191 5.36 -2.52 -8.82
C MET A 191 6.04 -1.26 -9.38
N ASP A 192 6.30 -0.25 -8.55
CA ASP A 192 6.90 1.02 -8.94
C ASP A 192 8.38 1.07 -8.52
N ASP A 193 9.28 1.34 -9.49
CA ASP A 193 10.72 1.33 -9.26
C ASP A 193 11.19 2.43 -8.29
N ASP A 194 10.55 3.60 -8.30
CA ASP A 194 10.92 4.71 -7.42
C ASP A 194 10.47 4.47 -5.97
N ALA A 195 9.28 3.89 -5.78
CA ALA A 195 8.83 3.46 -4.46
C ALA A 195 9.72 2.35 -3.89
N VAL A 196 10.03 1.32 -4.69
CA VAL A 196 10.93 0.24 -4.27
C VAL A 196 12.34 0.77 -3.98
N ARG A 197 12.87 1.68 -4.81
CA ARG A 197 14.14 2.39 -4.55
C ARG A 197 14.10 3.11 -3.21
N PHE A 198 13.07 3.93 -2.98
CA PHE A 198 12.94 4.74 -1.78
C PHE A 198 12.93 3.87 -0.52
N VAL A 199 12.13 2.79 -0.48
CA VAL A 199 12.11 1.85 0.65
C VAL A 199 13.47 1.15 0.82
N ARG A 200 14.10 0.74 -0.28
CA ARG A 200 15.42 0.09 -0.25
C ARG A 200 16.50 0.99 0.34
N GLU A 201 16.46 2.30 0.10
CA GLU A 201 17.39 3.25 0.71
C GLU A 201 17.26 3.28 2.25
N PHE A 202 16.05 3.18 2.82
CA PHE A 202 15.89 3.04 4.28
C PHE A 202 16.48 1.73 4.81
N VAL A 203 16.22 0.61 4.11
CA VAL A 203 16.74 -0.71 4.47
C VAL A 203 18.27 -0.70 4.47
N GLN A 204 18.90 -0.21 3.39
CA GLN A 204 20.35 -0.15 3.25
C GLN A 204 21.01 0.79 4.27
N ALA A 205 20.34 1.88 4.62
CA ALA A 205 20.82 2.81 5.64
C ALA A 205 20.58 2.32 7.08
N GLY A 206 19.88 1.19 7.29
CA GLY A 206 19.51 0.70 8.61
C GLY A 206 18.59 1.67 9.37
N LYS A 207 17.81 2.48 8.65
CA LYS A 207 16.88 3.44 9.23
C LYS A 207 15.64 2.74 9.78
N PRO A 208 14.97 3.33 10.79
CA PRO A 208 13.75 2.74 11.34
C PRO A 208 12.63 2.69 10.32
N ILE A 209 11.98 1.54 10.21
CA ILE A 209 10.83 1.29 9.34
C ILE A 209 9.70 0.68 10.18
N ALA A 210 8.48 1.18 9.98
CA ALA A 210 7.27 0.60 10.51
C ALA A 210 6.32 0.20 9.39
N ALA A 211 5.74 -1.00 9.42
CA ALA A 211 4.79 -1.46 8.41
C ALA A 211 3.58 -2.15 9.04
N ILE A 212 2.39 -1.99 8.48
CA ILE A 212 1.17 -2.62 9.00
C ILE A 212 0.35 -3.27 7.90
N CYS A 213 -0.30 -4.39 8.22
CA CYS A 213 -1.26 -5.06 7.34
C CYS A 213 -0.63 -5.54 6.03
N HIS A 214 -0.97 -4.94 4.89
CA HIS A 214 -0.38 -5.24 3.58
C HIS A 214 0.90 -4.43 3.30
N GLY A 215 1.19 -3.40 4.11
CA GLY A 215 2.39 -2.56 3.98
C GLY A 215 3.72 -3.32 3.86
N PRO A 216 3.91 -4.49 4.52
CA PRO A 216 5.12 -5.29 4.35
C PRO A 216 5.40 -5.82 2.94
N TRP A 217 4.44 -5.83 2.00
CA TRP A 217 4.72 -6.27 0.62
C TRP A 217 5.84 -5.46 -0.02
N THR A 218 5.85 -4.14 0.11
CA THR A 218 6.89 -3.29 -0.48
C THR A 218 8.28 -3.57 0.11
N LEU A 219 8.36 -4.10 1.34
CA LEU A 219 9.64 -4.51 1.94
C LEU A 219 10.23 -5.75 1.28
N ILE A 220 9.40 -6.66 0.76
CA ILE A 220 9.88 -7.84 0.03
C ILE A 220 10.70 -7.40 -1.18
N ASP A 221 10.10 -6.56 -2.03
CA ASP A 221 10.72 -6.07 -3.27
C ASP A 221 11.89 -5.11 -3.00
N ALA A 222 11.89 -4.42 -1.86
CA ALA A 222 13.01 -3.60 -1.38
C ALA A 222 14.17 -4.40 -0.76
N GLY A 223 14.00 -5.71 -0.51
CA GLY A 223 15.00 -6.57 0.12
C GLY A 223 15.13 -6.40 1.64
N GLY A 224 14.09 -5.90 2.31
CA GLY A 224 14.06 -5.60 3.74
C GLY A 224 13.48 -6.71 4.64
N VAL A 225 13.33 -7.95 4.13
CA VAL A 225 12.57 -9.02 4.81
C VAL A 225 13.45 -10.19 5.27
N ASN A 226 14.47 -10.57 4.51
CA ASN A 226 15.24 -11.79 4.75
C ASN A 226 15.92 -11.78 6.13
N GLY A 227 15.65 -12.81 6.94
CA GLY A 227 16.22 -12.99 8.28
C GLY A 227 15.49 -12.26 9.40
N HIS A 228 14.51 -11.41 9.09
CA HIS A 228 13.74 -10.70 10.12
C HIS A 228 12.60 -11.55 10.70
N THR A 229 12.34 -11.37 12.00
CA THR A 229 11.09 -11.82 12.62
C THR A 229 10.05 -10.72 12.46
N MET A 230 8.90 -11.03 11.85
CA MET A 230 7.89 -10.01 11.55
C MET A 230 6.48 -10.59 11.48
N THR A 231 5.49 -9.71 11.47
CA THR A 231 4.08 -10.03 11.27
C THR A 231 3.49 -9.19 10.14
N SER A 232 2.25 -9.49 9.73
CA SER A 232 1.55 -8.79 8.65
C SER A 232 0.07 -9.16 8.65
N TRP A 233 -0.68 -8.62 7.70
CA TRP A 233 -1.96 -9.24 7.36
C TRP A 233 -1.74 -10.70 6.94
N ARG A 234 -2.64 -11.58 7.35
CA ARG A 234 -2.43 -13.04 7.26
C ARG A 234 -2.20 -13.56 5.84
N SER A 235 -2.72 -12.88 4.80
CA SER A 235 -2.54 -13.31 3.41
C SER A 235 -1.06 -13.21 2.96
N LEU A 236 -0.29 -12.30 3.54
CA LEU A 236 1.14 -12.10 3.23
C LEU A 236 2.06 -13.16 3.84
N ARG A 237 1.55 -14.07 4.69
CA ARG A 237 2.38 -15.07 5.38
C ARG A 237 3.24 -15.88 4.41
N ALA A 238 2.65 -16.36 3.32
CA ALA A 238 3.37 -17.16 2.33
C ALA A 238 4.46 -16.33 1.63
N ASP A 239 4.13 -15.11 1.21
CA ASP A 239 5.06 -14.21 0.52
C ASP A 239 6.26 -13.87 1.41
N LEU A 240 6.02 -13.49 2.67
CA LEU A 240 7.06 -13.14 3.63
C LEU A 240 7.94 -14.34 3.99
N THR A 241 7.33 -15.51 4.21
CA THR A 241 8.09 -16.74 4.49
C THR A 241 8.99 -17.11 3.30
N ASN A 242 8.47 -17.01 2.07
CA ASN A 242 9.23 -17.28 0.84
C ASN A 242 10.36 -16.25 0.63
N ALA A 243 10.18 -15.01 1.08
CA ALA A 243 11.19 -13.96 1.08
C ALA A 243 12.22 -14.07 2.22
N GLY A 244 12.11 -15.10 3.07
CA GLY A 244 13.08 -15.41 4.12
C GLY A 244 12.77 -14.81 5.50
N ALA A 245 11.56 -14.29 5.74
CA ALA A 245 11.15 -13.85 7.07
C ALA A 245 10.75 -15.02 7.98
N HIS A 246 10.99 -14.85 9.28
CA HIS A 246 10.37 -15.63 10.35
C HIS A 246 9.00 -15.02 10.69
N TRP A 247 7.96 -15.41 9.95
CA TRP A 247 6.62 -14.86 10.16
C TRP A 247 5.93 -15.41 11.42
N VAL A 248 5.39 -14.52 12.25
CA VAL A 248 4.62 -14.86 13.47
C VAL A 248 3.26 -14.14 13.50
N ASP A 249 2.26 -14.76 14.13
CA ASP A 249 0.92 -14.17 14.29
C ASP A 249 0.80 -13.42 15.62
N GLU A 250 1.49 -12.27 15.72
CA GLU A 250 1.50 -11.41 16.90
C GLU A 250 0.97 -10.01 16.56
N SER A 251 0.35 -9.33 17.51
CA SER A 251 -0.23 -8.00 17.28
C SER A 251 0.79 -6.98 16.76
N VAL A 252 1.97 -6.97 17.37
CA VAL A 252 3.09 -6.09 16.99
C VAL A 252 4.37 -6.88 17.20
N VAL A 253 5.25 -6.84 16.22
CA VAL A 253 6.59 -7.44 16.30
C VAL A 253 7.62 -6.33 16.12
N THR A 254 8.62 -6.30 17.00
CA THR A 254 9.79 -5.42 16.87
C THR A 254 11.03 -6.28 16.71
N ASP A 255 11.74 -6.08 15.61
CA ASP A 255 13.00 -6.75 15.32
C ASP A 255 14.03 -5.71 14.84
N GLY A 256 14.92 -5.32 15.76
CA GLY A 256 15.89 -4.25 15.52
C GLY A 256 15.20 -2.92 15.15
N MET A 257 15.47 -2.44 13.94
CA MET A 257 14.93 -1.17 13.42
C MET A 257 13.62 -1.35 12.64
N LEU A 258 12.99 -2.53 12.73
CA LEU A 258 11.74 -2.85 12.03
C LEU A 258 10.62 -3.10 13.05
N VAL A 259 9.50 -2.39 12.89
CA VAL A 259 8.24 -2.67 13.59
C VAL A 259 7.18 -3.11 12.59
N THR A 260 6.53 -4.24 12.85
CA THR A 260 5.43 -4.72 12.00
C THR A 260 4.16 -5.03 12.79
N SER A 261 2.99 -4.91 12.16
CA SER A 261 1.69 -5.19 12.77
C SER A 261 0.68 -5.71 11.76
N ARG A 262 -0.40 -6.37 12.22
CA ARG A 262 -1.23 -7.19 11.33
C ARG A 262 -2.40 -6.48 10.68
N ASN A 263 -3.08 -5.59 11.39
CA ASN A 263 -4.38 -5.04 10.96
C ASN A 263 -4.80 -3.85 11.83
N PRO A 264 -5.90 -3.14 11.50
CA PRO A 264 -6.36 -1.99 12.26
C PRO A 264 -6.66 -2.26 13.75
N GLY A 265 -7.01 -3.50 14.10
CA GLY A 265 -7.25 -3.90 15.50
C GLY A 265 -6.01 -3.80 16.38
N ASP A 266 -4.82 -3.83 15.78
CA ASP A 266 -3.54 -3.75 16.50
C ASP A 266 -3.00 -2.31 16.62
N LEU A 267 -3.70 -1.29 16.05
CA LEU A 267 -3.24 0.11 16.05
C LEU A 267 -2.96 0.69 17.45
N LYS A 268 -3.72 0.25 18.46
CA LYS A 268 -3.50 0.65 19.86
C LYS A 268 -2.13 0.23 20.41
N LEU A 269 -1.54 -0.82 19.85
CA LEU A 269 -0.20 -1.30 20.19
C LEU A 269 0.84 -0.83 19.18
N PHE A 270 0.47 -0.74 17.89
CA PHE A 270 1.37 -0.31 16.83
C PHE A 270 1.78 1.16 16.97
N CYS A 271 0.84 2.07 17.20
CA CYS A 271 1.12 3.51 17.32
C CYS A 271 2.17 3.84 18.43
N PRO A 272 2.05 3.35 19.68
CA PRO A 272 3.11 3.60 20.67
C PRO A 272 4.44 2.89 20.33
N ALA A 273 4.40 1.73 19.66
CA ALA A 273 5.61 1.03 19.24
C ALA A 273 6.41 1.83 18.19
N ILE A 274 5.75 2.45 17.20
CA ILE A 274 6.44 3.26 16.20
C ILE A 274 6.99 4.56 16.78
N VAL A 275 6.31 5.17 17.75
CA VAL A 275 6.84 6.34 18.48
C VAL A 275 8.12 5.95 19.22
N THR A 276 8.10 4.82 19.93
CA THR A 276 9.27 4.28 20.64
C THR A 276 10.42 3.98 19.67
N LEU A 277 10.13 3.34 18.54
CA LEU A 277 11.10 3.02 17.49
C LEU A 277 11.82 4.28 16.99
N PHE A 278 11.06 5.31 16.61
CA PHE A 278 11.63 6.53 16.04
C PHE A 278 12.34 7.42 17.07
N ALA A 279 11.93 7.36 18.35
CA ALA A 279 12.63 8.05 19.43
C ALA A 279 13.99 7.41 19.74
N GLY A 280 14.06 6.07 19.71
CA GLY A 280 15.29 5.30 19.97
C GLY A 280 16.32 5.34 18.83
N ALA A 281 15.92 5.72 17.63
CA ALA A 281 16.82 5.86 16.48
C ALA A 281 17.76 7.06 16.65
N ALA A 282 19.07 6.87 16.46
CA ALA A 282 20.02 7.99 16.46
C ALA A 282 19.58 9.08 15.46
N ALA A 283 19.54 10.34 15.89
CA ALA A 283 19.27 11.46 15.00
C ALA A 283 20.35 11.52 13.92
N HIS A 284 19.94 11.68 12.65
CA HIS A 284 20.90 12.03 11.61
C HIS A 284 21.61 13.31 12.02
N PRO A 285 22.97 13.37 12.04
CA PRO A 285 23.66 14.63 12.24
C PRO A 285 23.25 15.59 11.12
N ALA A 286 22.97 16.84 11.53
CA ALA A 286 22.50 17.91 10.65
C ALA A 286 23.58 18.40 9.67
#